data_AF-A0A644VF08-F1
#
_entry.id   AF-A0A644VF08-F1
#
_cell.length_a   1.000
_cell.length_b   1.000
_cell.length_c   1.000
_cell.angle_alpha   90.00
_cell.angle_beta   90.00
_cell.angle_gamma   90.00
#
_symmetry.space_group_name_H-M   'P 1'
#
loop_
_entity.id
_entity.type
_entity.pdbx_description
1 polymer ?
#
loop_
_entity_poly.entity_id
_entity_poly.type
_entity_poly.pdbx_seq_one_letter_code
_entity_poly.pdbx_strand_id
1 'polypeptide(L)'
;MEPNEHGLIRLIHKMAWKKLILEKLNKPEQLKVTGQCNRCGQCCICWIYDQPDQPAEVLPRKGWCPDLDLESGLCRIWENRPKGCRKYPTLRDFELGAVLDKCGFRLSSGGNENG
;
A
#
# COMPACT_ATOMS: atom_id res chain seq x y z
N MET A 1 40.75 -28.65 -32.64
CA MET A 1 39.32 -29.04 -32.57
C MET A 1 38.57 -27.79 -32.16
N GLU A 2 38.09 -27.04 -33.16
CA GLU A 2 37.35 -25.79 -32.95
C GLU A 2 35.97 -26.13 -32.36
N PRO A 3 35.53 -25.49 -31.26
CA PRO A 3 34.19 -25.73 -30.74
C PRO A 3 33.16 -25.20 -31.76
N ASN A 4 32.21 -26.06 -32.15
CA ASN A 4 31.18 -25.67 -33.11
C ASN A 4 30.32 -24.53 -32.52
N GLU A 5 30.19 -23.45 -33.29
CA GLU A 5 29.48 -22.23 -32.88
C GLU A 5 27.99 -22.49 -32.58
N HIS A 6 27.41 -23.53 -33.20
CA HIS A 6 26.02 -23.95 -33.00
C HIS A 6 25.73 -24.51 -31.59
N GLY A 7 26.71 -25.12 -30.93
CA GLY A 7 26.60 -25.72 -29.60
C GLY A 7 26.57 -24.65 -28.50
N LEU A 8 27.38 -23.61 -28.66
CA LEU A 8 27.42 -22.44 -27.76
C LEU A 8 26.11 -21.64 -27.82
N ILE A 9 25.59 -21.37 -29.03
CA ILE A 9 24.32 -20.65 -29.22
C ILE A 9 23.14 -21.42 -28.58
N ARG A 10 23.09 -22.76 -28.74
CA ARG A 10 22.05 -23.60 -28.11
C ARG A 10 22.10 -23.58 -26.59
N LEU A 11 23.30 -23.54 -26.01
CA LEU A 11 23.48 -23.50 -24.56
C LEU A 11 23.09 -22.12 -23.99
N ILE A 12 23.49 -21.04 -24.67
CA ILE A 12 23.13 -19.65 -24.30
C ILE A 12 21.61 -19.46 -24.34
N HIS A 13 20.93 -19.96 -25.39
CA HIS A 13 19.47 -19.92 -25.45
C HIS A 13 18.81 -20.69 -24.29
N LYS A 14 19.26 -21.92 -23.98
CA LYS A 14 18.70 -22.70 -22.85
C LYS A 14 18.90 -22.02 -21.50
N MET A 15 20.05 -21.38 -21.28
CA MET A 15 20.38 -20.64 -20.05
C MET A 15 19.54 -19.35 -19.94
N ALA A 16 19.36 -18.62 -21.04
CA ALA A 16 18.53 -17.41 -21.08
C ALA A 16 17.05 -17.72 -20.80
N TRP A 17 16.53 -18.83 -21.34
CA TRP A 17 15.14 -19.25 -21.12
C TRP A 17 14.89 -19.66 -19.67
N LYS A 18 15.81 -20.42 -19.06
CA LYS A 18 15.73 -20.77 -17.62
C LYS A 18 15.76 -19.53 -16.73
N LYS A 19 16.61 -18.54 -17.05
CA LYS A 19 16.70 -17.28 -16.29
C LYS A 19 15.41 -16.49 -16.36
N LEU A 20 14.82 -16.36 -17.55
CA LEU A 20 13.56 -15.63 -17.75
C LEU A 20 12.37 -16.26 -17.02
N ILE A 21 12.32 -17.60 -16.95
CA ILE A 21 11.29 -18.34 -16.22
C ILE A 21 11.46 -18.11 -14.71
N LEU A 22 12.68 -18.16 -14.21
CA LEU A 22 12.96 -17.91 -12.79
C LEU A 22 12.60 -16.46 -12.40
N GLU A 23 12.91 -15.47 -13.25
CA GLU A 23 12.55 -14.06 -13.04
C GLU A 23 11.03 -13.82 -13.07
N LYS A 24 10.28 -14.56 -13.90
CA LYS A 24 8.80 -14.49 -13.91
C LYS A 24 8.18 -15.10 -12.65
N LEU A 25 8.77 -16.16 -12.10
CA LEU A 25 8.29 -16.83 -10.89
C LEU A 25 8.65 -16.07 -9.61
N ASN A 26 9.72 -15.27 -9.63
CA ASN A 26 10.20 -14.51 -8.47
C ASN A 26 9.69 -13.06 -8.41
N LYS A 27 8.70 -12.68 -9.24
CA LYS A 27 8.07 -11.37 -9.10
C LYS A 27 7.21 -11.37 -7.84
N PRO A 28 7.51 -10.53 -6.82
CA PRO A 28 6.64 -10.41 -5.67
C PRO A 28 5.26 -9.98 -6.17
N GLU A 29 4.24 -10.71 -5.75
CA GLU A 29 2.86 -10.41 -6.06
C GLU A 29 2.57 -8.97 -5.59
N GLN A 30 2.28 -8.08 -6.53
CA GLN A 30 2.11 -6.67 -6.19
C GLN A 30 0.75 -6.50 -5.51
N LEU A 31 0.77 -6.37 -4.18
CA LEU A 31 -0.42 -6.03 -3.41
C LEU A 31 -0.88 -4.62 -3.79
N LYS A 32 -2.17 -4.51 -4.10
CA LYS A 32 -2.81 -3.24 -4.46
C LYS A 32 -3.93 -2.93 -3.46
N VAL A 33 -4.00 -1.67 -3.04
CA VAL A 33 -5.15 -1.17 -2.29
C VAL A 33 -6.32 -0.99 -3.25
N THR A 34 -7.44 -1.62 -2.94
CA THR A 34 -8.70 -1.53 -3.69
C THR A 34 -9.85 -1.15 -2.75
N GLY A 35 -11.02 -0.84 -3.32
CA GLY A 35 -12.19 -0.41 -2.57
C GLY A 35 -12.37 1.10 -2.54
N GLN A 36 -13.27 1.58 -1.67
CA GLN A 36 -13.66 2.99 -1.58
C GLN A 36 -13.87 3.43 -0.13
N CYS A 37 -13.75 4.73 0.12
CA CYS A 37 -13.87 5.29 1.46
C CYS A 37 -15.34 5.29 1.94
N ASN A 38 -15.62 4.55 3.02
CA ASN A 38 -16.94 4.52 3.67
C ASN A 38 -17.15 5.65 4.70
N ARG A 39 -16.34 6.72 4.65
CA ARG A 39 -16.38 7.84 5.61
C ARG A 39 -16.28 7.45 7.10
N CYS A 40 -15.64 6.33 7.42
CA CYS A 40 -15.54 5.77 8.78
C CYS A 40 -14.70 6.56 9.81
N GLY A 41 -14.06 7.67 9.41
CA GLY A 41 -13.20 8.47 10.29
C GLY A 41 -11.83 7.88 10.67
N GLN A 42 -11.50 6.64 10.28
CA GLN A 42 -10.26 5.97 10.74
C GLN A 42 -8.98 6.75 10.38
N CYS A 43 -8.90 7.34 9.19
CA CYS A 43 -7.79 8.20 8.77
C CYS A 43 -7.60 9.45 9.64
N CYS A 44 -8.65 9.87 10.33
CA CYS A 44 -8.64 11.04 11.21
C CYS A 44 -8.21 10.67 12.64
N ILE A 45 -8.33 9.41 13.02
CA ILE A 45 -7.94 8.87 14.33
C ILE A 45 -6.49 8.34 14.26
N CYS A 46 -6.08 7.83 13.10
CA CYS A 46 -4.76 7.25 12.89
C CYS A 46 -3.77 8.26 12.31
N TRP A 47 -3.20 9.16 13.12
CA TRP A 47 -1.90 9.78 12.82
C TRP A 47 -0.85 9.08 13.68
N ILE A 48 -0.27 8.02 13.11
CA ILE A 48 0.56 7.02 13.80
C ILE A 48 2.07 7.29 13.65
N TYR A 49 2.49 8.55 13.43
CA TYR A 49 3.92 8.86 13.36
C TYR A 49 4.41 9.36 14.71
N ASP A 50 5.36 8.61 15.29
CA ASP A 50 6.03 8.91 16.54
C ASP A 50 6.65 10.31 16.52
N GLN A 51 6.11 11.19 17.36
CA GLN A 51 6.83 12.31 17.94
C GLN A 51 6.76 12.12 19.47
N PRO A 52 7.83 12.44 20.20
CA PRO A 52 7.86 12.32 21.66
C PRO A 52 6.76 13.17 22.30
N ASP A 53 6.20 12.65 23.40
CA ASP A 53 5.07 13.21 24.14
C ASP A 53 5.22 14.73 24.34
N GLN A 54 4.39 15.51 23.65
CA GLN A 54 4.22 16.93 23.93
C GLN A 54 3.05 17.12 24.92
N PRO A 55 3.11 18.14 25.80
CA PRO A 55 2.00 18.47 26.70
C PRO A 55 0.71 18.71 25.91
N ALA A 56 -0.44 18.32 26.47
CA ALA A 56 -1.74 18.42 25.81
C ALA A 56 -2.14 19.86 25.45
N GLU A 57 -1.45 20.87 26.01
CA GLU A 57 -1.66 22.28 25.69
C GLU A 57 -0.95 22.74 24.40
N VAL A 58 0.00 21.97 23.85
CA VAL A 58 0.93 22.43 22.80
C VAL A 58 0.54 21.96 21.39
N LEU A 59 -0.11 20.79 21.24
CA LEU A 59 -0.63 20.25 19.98
C LEU A 59 -1.84 19.33 20.26
N PRO A 60 -2.80 19.16 19.32
CA PRO A 60 -3.79 18.10 19.46
C PRO A 60 -3.07 16.77 19.63
N ARG A 61 -3.44 16.01 20.67
CA ARG A 61 -2.81 14.75 21.08
C ARG A 61 -2.52 13.85 19.86
N LYS A 62 -1.40 13.13 19.91
CA LYS A 62 -1.09 11.98 19.03
C LYS A 62 -2.39 11.20 18.76
N GLY A 63 -2.78 11.07 17.49
CA GLY A 63 -3.97 10.30 17.10
C GLY A 63 -5.30 11.05 17.04
N TRP A 64 -5.32 12.37 16.80
CA TRP A 64 -6.60 13.05 16.52
C TRP A 64 -6.48 14.21 15.53
N CYS A 65 -7.13 14.06 14.37
CA CYS A 65 -7.28 15.12 13.36
C CYS A 65 -8.23 16.20 13.89
N PRO A 66 -7.85 17.49 13.85
CA PRO A 66 -8.69 18.59 14.36
C PRO A 66 -10.01 18.73 13.61
N ASP A 67 -10.08 18.21 12.38
CA ASP A 67 -11.28 18.21 11.55
C ASP A 67 -12.16 16.96 11.77
N LEU A 68 -11.82 16.08 12.73
CA LEU A 68 -12.74 15.02 13.13
C LEU A 68 -13.85 15.63 13.99
N ASP A 69 -15.09 15.37 13.61
CA ASP A 69 -16.21 15.65 14.46
C ASP A 69 -16.42 14.49 15.45
N LEU A 70 -16.25 14.75 16.75
CA LEU A 70 -16.32 13.71 17.79
C LEU A 70 -17.72 13.14 17.99
N GLU A 71 -18.75 13.93 17.68
CA GLU A 71 -20.14 13.53 17.84
C GLU A 71 -20.58 12.59 16.70
N SER A 72 -20.39 13.02 15.45
CA SER A 72 -20.76 12.20 14.28
C SER A 72 -19.71 11.15 13.90
N GLY A 73 -18.46 11.29 14.34
CA GLY A 73 -17.34 10.46 13.91
C GLY A 73 -16.89 10.75 12.46
N LEU A 74 -17.32 11.87 11.86
CA LEU A 74 -17.06 12.22 10.46
C LEU A 74 -16.01 13.33 10.32
N CYS A 75 -15.34 13.36 9.17
CA CYS A 75 -14.37 14.40 8.84
C CYS A 75 -15.07 15.64 8.28
N ARG A 76 -14.95 16.78 8.96
CA ARG A 76 -15.56 18.07 8.61
C ARG A 76 -15.08 18.60 7.26
N ILE A 77 -13.83 18.34 6.90
CA ILE A 77 -13.23 18.80 5.64
C ILE A 77 -13.23 17.73 4.55
N TRP A 78 -14.10 16.72 4.60
CA TRP A 78 -14.05 15.57 3.68
C TRP A 78 -13.91 15.98 2.20
N GLU A 79 -14.75 16.91 1.74
CA GLU A 79 -14.75 17.41 0.35
C GLU A 79 -13.43 18.11 0.00
N ASN A 80 -12.84 18.82 0.96
CA ASN A 80 -11.63 19.63 0.81
C ASN A 80 -10.37 18.99 1.41
N ARG A 81 -10.35 17.66 1.54
CA ARG A 81 -9.23 16.94 2.16
C ARG A 81 -7.90 17.24 1.46
N PRO A 82 -6.82 17.52 2.22
CA PRO A 82 -5.50 17.69 1.63
C PRO A 82 -5.01 16.38 1.01
N LYS A 83 -4.05 16.49 0.09
CA LYS A 83 -3.51 15.34 -0.66
C LYS A 83 -3.02 14.21 0.25
N GLY A 84 -2.45 14.53 1.41
CA GLY A 84 -2.04 13.54 2.41
C GLY A 84 -3.20 12.68 2.91
N CYS A 85 -4.30 13.30 3.35
CA CYS A 85 -5.49 12.59 3.82
C CYS A 85 -6.14 11.73 2.73
N ARG A 86 -6.09 12.15 1.46
CA ARG A 86 -6.63 11.38 0.33
C ARG A 86 -5.77 10.17 -0.07
N LYS A 87 -4.52 10.10 0.38
CA LYS A 87 -3.63 8.95 0.12
C LYS A 87 -3.88 7.78 1.07
N TYR A 88 -4.59 7.99 2.18
CA TYR A 88 -4.94 6.91 3.08
C TYR A 88 -6.05 6.04 2.47
N PRO A 89 -5.98 4.70 2.62
CA PRO A 89 -4.89 3.94 3.21
C PRO A 89 -3.77 3.61 2.21
N THR A 90 -2.55 3.55 2.72
CA THR A 90 -1.36 3.03 2.04
C THR A 90 -1.14 1.55 2.39
N LEU A 91 -0.24 0.87 1.68
CA LEU A 91 0.15 -0.50 2.04
C LEU A 91 0.67 -0.59 3.49
N ARG A 92 1.43 0.42 3.93
CA ARG A 92 1.95 0.48 5.29
C ARG A 92 0.84 0.56 6.35
N ASP A 93 -0.26 1.24 6.05
CA ASP A 93 -1.42 1.29 6.96
C ASP A 93 -2.04 -0.10 7.15
N PHE A 94 -2.08 -0.92 6.09
CA PHE A 94 -2.51 -2.32 6.18
C PHE A 94 -1.51 -3.19 6.94
N GLU A 95 -0.22 -3.05 6.68
CA GLU A 95 0.84 -3.79 7.39
C GLU A 95 0.81 -3.53 8.91
N LEU A 96 0.44 -2.31 9.31
CA LEU A 96 0.29 -1.92 10.71
C LEU A 96 -1.07 -2.31 11.33
N GLY A 97 -1.98 -2.92 10.57
CA GLY A 97 -3.33 -3.25 11.05
C GLY A 97 -4.20 -2.03 11.33
N ALA A 98 -3.87 -0.86 10.76
CA ALA A 98 -4.57 0.40 11.00
C ALA A 98 -5.82 0.59 10.13
N VAL A 99 -6.05 -0.30 9.16
CA VAL A 99 -7.21 -0.26 8.26
C VAL A 99 -8.23 -1.29 8.71
N LEU A 100 -9.30 -0.83 9.36
CA LEU A 100 -10.41 -1.67 9.79
C LEU A 100 -11.36 -1.95 8.63
N ASP A 101 -12.08 -3.08 8.67
CA ASP A 101 -13.05 -3.48 7.64
C ASP A 101 -14.11 -2.40 7.35
N LYS A 102 -14.52 -1.65 8.38
CA LYS A 102 -15.46 -0.53 8.25
C LYS A 102 -14.98 0.58 7.33
N CYS A 103 -13.68 0.63 7.00
CA CYS A 103 -13.12 1.67 6.14
C CYS A 103 -13.53 1.53 4.67
N GLY A 104 -13.79 0.29 4.21
CA GLY A 104 -14.18 -0.01 2.83
C GLY A 104 -13.03 -0.29 1.86
N PHE A 105 -11.78 -0.19 2.32
CA PHE A 105 -10.60 -0.55 1.53
C PHE A 105 -10.09 -1.95 1.87
N ARG A 106 -9.43 -2.61 0.92
CA ARG A 106 -8.88 -3.96 1.06
C ARG A 106 -7.57 -4.10 0.28
N LEU A 107 -6.76 -5.10 0.61
CA LEU A 107 -5.65 -5.54 -0.23
C LEU A 107 -6.13 -6.61 -1.20
N SER A 108 -5.75 -6.45 -2.46
CA SER A 108 -5.92 -7.46 -3.50
C SER A 108 -4.56 -7.79 -4.10
N SER A 109 -4.29 -9.08 -4.29
CA SER A 109 -3.18 -9.55 -5.11
C SER A 109 -3.38 -9.10 -6.55
N GLY A 110 -2.41 -8.37 -7.11
CA GLY A 110 -2.38 -8.03 -8.53
C GLY A 110 -2.08 -9.25 -9.39
N GLY A 111 -3.06 -10.15 -9.53
CA GLY A 111 -3.03 -11.22 -10.52
C GLY A 111 -3.21 -10.62 -11.91
N ASN A 112 -2.32 -10.94 -12.85
CA ASN A 112 -2.46 -10.57 -14.26
C ASN A 112 -3.82 -11.08 -14.79
N GLU A 113 -4.77 -10.17 -14.96
CA GLU A 113 -5.91 -10.34 -15.85
C GLU A 113 -5.41 -10.20 -17.29
N ASN A 114 -4.92 -11.32 -17.84
CA ASN A 114 -4.82 -11.52 -19.29
C ASN A 114 -5.85 -12.59 -19.67
N GLY A 115 -7.06 -12.14 -19.99
CA GLY A 115 -8.00 -12.89 -20.82
C GLY A 115 -7.63 -12.76 -22.30
#